data_AF-A0A8S0XSM2-F1
#
_entry.id   AF-A0A8S0XSM2-F1
#
_cell.length_a   1.000
_cell.length_b   1.000
_cell.length_c   1.000
_cell.angle_alpha   90.00
_cell.angle_beta   90.00
_cell.angle_gamma   90.00
#
_symmetry.space_group_name_H-M   'P 1'
#
loop_
_entity.id
_entity.type
_entity.pdbx_description
1 polymer ?
#
loop_
_entity_poly.entity_id
_entity_poly.type
_entity_poly.pdbx_seq_one_letter_code
_entity_poly.pdbx_strand_id
1 'polypeptide(L)'
;MQPTKRKRTSGLTGIELAIALAALKKLAEKARQELNMNAMQQDPELELVEEAVLTQIEELMAVLQARAASPQSYSFSGELLEDLKIQFSGTLALKGDAPGRGALTDNLGTDKLWSATTLLAHLRFLEELVPRCNVAATRLWINAFFYRVSAMIPEHLKMALSIEQVVHKSPHRLSGFIDFTAAVMVPAQLGSFLERPVLRPNDSVLFVSEAKDVSIDLKKHIPQAVAEMLGCARRAGKKIVKGVVTDGRSWIFLILTLQGDGTATYVRSAEINNYERFTTRPSQEGVSLISAILAHWILHSHEAFNESTDFFLAPI
;
A
#
# COMPACT_ATOMS: atom_id res chain seq x y z
N MET A 1 32.32 -12.53 -15.33
CA MET A 1 30.94 -12.66 -15.83
C MET A 1 30.06 -11.66 -15.10
N GLN A 2 29.43 -10.72 -15.81
CA GLN A 2 28.49 -9.77 -15.21
C GLN A 2 27.15 -10.44 -14.94
N PRO A 3 26.45 -10.15 -13.82
CA PRO A 3 25.13 -10.70 -13.56
C PRO A 3 24.10 -10.05 -14.49
N THR A 4 23.38 -10.88 -15.23
CA THR A 4 22.29 -10.50 -16.12
C THR A 4 21.13 -9.90 -15.31
N LYS A 5 20.81 -8.63 -15.60
CA LYS A 5 19.70 -7.88 -15.01
C LYS A 5 18.37 -8.58 -15.32
N ARG A 6 17.71 -9.17 -14.32
CA ARG A 6 16.31 -9.60 -14.43
C ARG A 6 15.41 -8.36 -14.44
N LYS A 7 14.66 -8.17 -15.54
CA LYS A 7 13.61 -7.14 -15.65
C LYS A 7 12.52 -7.40 -14.60
N ARG A 8 12.11 -6.34 -13.89
CA ARG A 8 10.95 -6.36 -12.97
C ARG A 8 9.68 -6.46 -13.82
N THR A 9 8.89 -7.50 -13.61
CA THR A 9 7.52 -7.61 -14.15
C THR A 9 6.57 -6.90 -13.18
N SER A 10 5.88 -5.86 -13.67
CA SER A 10 4.70 -5.30 -12.99
C SER A 10 3.67 -6.43 -12.76
N GLY A 11 3.05 -6.45 -11.58
CA GLY A 11 1.98 -7.40 -11.29
C GLY A 11 0.72 -7.03 -12.07
N LEU A 12 -0.04 -8.02 -12.53
CA LEU A 12 -1.33 -7.79 -13.18
C LEU A 12 -2.35 -7.35 -12.11
N THR A 13 -3.04 -6.23 -12.34
CA THR A 13 -4.23 -5.81 -11.58
C THR A 13 -5.36 -6.84 -11.71
N GLY A 14 -6.37 -6.80 -10.85
CA GLY A 14 -7.49 -7.76 -10.91
C GLY A 14 -8.20 -7.79 -12.28
N ILE A 15 -8.35 -6.64 -12.92
CA ILE A 15 -8.92 -6.53 -14.27
C ILE A 15 -7.97 -7.10 -15.32
N GLU A 16 -6.68 -6.76 -15.27
CA GLU A 16 -5.68 -7.31 -16.19
C GLU A 16 -5.50 -8.82 -16.03
N LEU A 17 -5.64 -9.34 -14.81
CA LEU A 17 -5.61 -10.77 -14.51
C LEU A 17 -6.83 -11.48 -15.11
N ALA A 18 -8.02 -10.88 -15.01
CA ALA A 18 -9.23 -11.40 -15.63
C ALA A 18 -9.14 -11.39 -17.16
N ILE A 19 -8.61 -10.30 -17.75
CA ILE A 19 -8.36 -10.20 -19.20
C ILE A 19 -7.32 -11.24 -19.65
N ALA A 20 -6.21 -11.39 -18.91
CA ALA A 20 -5.17 -12.36 -19.20
C ALA A 20 -5.71 -13.81 -19.11
N LEU A 21 -6.52 -14.11 -18.10
CA LEU A 21 -7.19 -15.40 -17.97
C LEU A 21 -8.16 -15.67 -19.12
N ALA A 22 -8.95 -14.69 -19.54
CA ALA A 22 -9.84 -14.83 -20.69
C ALA A 22 -9.07 -15.05 -21.98
N ALA A 23 -7.94 -14.36 -22.18
CA ALA A 23 -7.07 -14.54 -23.34
C ALA A 23 -6.44 -15.94 -23.36
N LEU A 24 -5.93 -16.44 -22.22
CA LEU A 24 -5.37 -17.78 -22.13
C LEU A 24 -6.42 -18.88 -22.35
N LYS A 25 -7.64 -18.71 -21.84
CA LYS A 25 -8.75 -19.64 -22.12
C LYS A 25 -9.02 -19.77 -23.62
N LYS A 26 -9.10 -18.64 -24.32
CA LYS A 26 -9.27 -18.62 -25.79
C LYS A 26 -8.09 -19.26 -26.51
N LEU A 27 -6.86 -19.04 -26.03
CA LEU A 27 -5.67 -19.63 -26.62
C LEU A 27 -5.66 -21.16 -26.43
N ALA A 28 -6.02 -21.66 -25.25
CA ALA A 28 -6.16 -23.09 -24.97
C ALA A 28 -7.24 -23.75 -25.84
N GLU A 29 -8.39 -23.09 -26.03
CA GLU A 29 -9.45 -23.58 -26.92
C GLU A 29 -8.94 -23.70 -28.36
N LYS A 30 -8.22 -22.70 -28.86
CA LYS A 30 -7.65 -22.72 -30.21
C LYS A 30 -6.60 -23.83 -30.37
N ALA A 31 -5.69 -23.97 -29.40
CA ALA A 31 -4.66 -25.01 -29.43
C ALA A 31 -5.28 -26.42 -29.45
N ARG A 32 -6.36 -26.66 -28.70
CA ARG A 32 -7.10 -27.94 -28.76
C ARG A 32 -7.76 -28.19 -30.11
N GLN A 33 -8.26 -27.15 -30.78
CA GLN A 33 -8.84 -27.29 -32.12
C GLN A 33 -7.77 -27.66 -33.16
N GLU A 34 -6.60 -27.02 -33.10
CA GLU A 34 -5.47 -27.30 -33.99
C GLU A 34 -4.95 -28.73 -33.78
N LEU A 35 -4.77 -29.15 -32.53
CA LEU A 35 -4.33 -30.51 -32.18
C LEU A 35 -5.31 -31.59 -32.68
N ASN A 36 -6.62 -31.34 -32.55
CA ASN A 36 -7.64 -32.25 -33.10
C ASN A 36 -7.64 -32.31 -34.64
N MET A 37 -7.32 -31.22 -35.35
CA MET A 37 -7.21 -31.24 -36.81
C MET A 37 -5.94 -31.95 -37.28
N ASN A 38 -4.84 -31.80 -36.54
CA ASN A 38 -3.55 -32.39 -36.88
C ASN A 38 -3.50 -33.89 -36.56
N ALA A 39 -4.23 -34.34 -35.54
CA ALA A 39 -4.44 -35.76 -35.27
C ALA A 39 -5.12 -36.52 -36.43
N MET A 40 -5.90 -35.80 -37.26
CA MET A 40 -6.46 -36.37 -38.50
C MET A 40 -5.44 -36.46 -39.64
N GLN A 41 -4.29 -35.77 -39.53
CA GLN A 41 -3.25 -35.70 -40.56
C GLN A 41 -2.05 -36.62 -40.30
N GLN A 42 -2.02 -37.34 -39.17
CA GLN A 42 -1.02 -38.35 -38.81
C GLN A 42 0.44 -37.85 -38.82
N ASP A 43 0.70 -36.65 -38.30
CA ASP A 43 2.07 -36.17 -38.04
C ASP A 43 2.40 -36.27 -36.54
N PRO A 44 3.09 -37.35 -36.11
CA PRO A 44 3.35 -37.61 -34.69
C PRO A 44 4.37 -36.65 -34.07
N GLU A 45 5.19 -35.95 -34.86
CA GLU A 45 6.18 -35.01 -34.32
C GLU A 45 5.52 -33.65 -34.01
N LEU A 46 4.53 -33.24 -34.81
CA LEU A 46 3.71 -32.06 -34.55
C LEU A 46 2.77 -32.23 -33.34
N GLU A 47 2.16 -33.40 -33.16
CA GLU A 47 1.28 -33.68 -32.00
C GLU A 47 2.01 -33.48 -30.66
N LEU A 48 3.24 -33.96 -30.53
CA LEU A 48 4.04 -33.87 -29.29
C LEU A 48 4.38 -32.41 -28.92
N VAL A 49 4.65 -31.57 -29.92
CA VAL A 49 4.97 -30.15 -29.70
C VAL A 49 3.71 -29.38 -29.28
N GLU A 50 2.58 -29.66 -29.90
CA GLU A 50 1.30 -28.99 -29.59
C GLU A 50 0.76 -29.39 -28.21
N GLU A 51 0.94 -30.65 -27.81
CA GLU A 51 0.55 -31.14 -26.48
C GLU A 51 1.39 -30.51 -25.36
N ALA A 52 2.70 -30.32 -25.59
CA ALA A 52 3.58 -29.61 -24.67
C ALA A 52 3.18 -28.12 -24.52
N VAL A 53 2.81 -27.46 -25.61
CA VAL A 53 2.35 -26.06 -25.58
C VAL A 53 1.02 -25.93 -24.84
N LEU A 54 0.08 -26.84 -25.08
CA LEU A 54 -1.21 -26.85 -24.37
C LEU A 54 -1.01 -27.04 -22.87
N THR A 55 -0.12 -27.96 -22.47
CA THR A 55 0.23 -28.20 -21.07
C THR A 55 0.78 -26.93 -20.40
N GLN A 56 1.69 -26.20 -21.08
CA GLN A 56 2.21 -24.92 -20.56
C GLN A 56 1.12 -23.85 -20.42
N ILE A 57 0.18 -23.77 -21.36
CA ILE A 57 -0.95 -22.83 -21.28
C ILE A 57 -1.84 -23.18 -20.08
N GLU A 58 -2.14 -24.46 -19.88
CA GLU A 58 -2.95 -24.94 -18.76
C GLU A 58 -2.27 -24.70 -17.41
N GLU A 59 -0.96 -24.92 -17.31
CA GLU A 59 -0.16 -24.57 -16.13
C GLU A 59 -0.20 -23.06 -15.84
N LEU A 60 -0.02 -22.22 -16.88
CA LEU A 60 -0.09 -20.76 -16.73
C LEU A 60 -1.49 -20.30 -16.31
N MET A 61 -2.54 -20.92 -16.88
CA MET A 61 -3.92 -20.71 -16.47
C MET A 61 -4.15 -21.11 -15.02
N ALA A 62 -3.65 -22.26 -14.58
CA ALA A 62 -3.76 -22.70 -13.19
C ALA A 62 -3.06 -21.72 -12.24
N VAL A 63 -1.91 -21.17 -12.62
CA VAL A 63 -1.20 -20.15 -11.83
C VAL A 63 -2.00 -18.84 -11.75
N LEU A 64 -2.55 -18.36 -12.88
CA LEU A 64 -3.36 -17.14 -12.89
C LEU A 64 -4.72 -17.33 -12.19
N GLN A 65 -5.34 -18.51 -12.32
CA GLN A 65 -6.56 -18.88 -11.61
C GLN A 65 -6.30 -19.01 -10.12
N ALA A 66 -5.19 -19.63 -9.71
CA ALA A 66 -4.79 -19.68 -8.31
C ALA A 66 -4.53 -18.27 -7.75
N ARG A 67 -4.06 -17.31 -8.57
CA ARG A 67 -3.96 -15.90 -8.20
C ARG A 67 -5.29 -15.15 -8.19
N ALA A 68 -6.24 -15.52 -9.05
CA ALA A 68 -7.57 -14.92 -9.14
C ALA A 68 -8.51 -15.45 -8.04
N ALA A 69 -8.37 -16.74 -7.74
CA ALA A 69 -9.11 -17.50 -6.72
C ALA A 69 -8.42 -17.46 -5.37
N SER A 70 -7.13 -17.08 -5.30
CA SER A 70 -6.56 -16.57 -4.05
C SER A 70 -7.44 -15.40 -3.63
N PRO A 71 -8.11 -15.48 -2.47
CA PRO A 71 -8.91 -14.40 -1.95
C PRO A 71 -8.03 -13.13 -1.93
N GLN A 72 -8.28 -12.20 -2.84
CA GLN A 72 -7.65 -10.88 -2.83
C GLN A 72 -7.99 -10.12 -1.53
N SER A 73 -8.94 -10.64 -0.78
CA SER A 73 -9.21 -10.38 0.62
C SER A 73 -9.37 -11.72 1.34
N TYR A 74 -8.28 -12.42 1.66
CA TYR A 74 -8.37 -13.17 2.92
C TYR A 74 -8.70 -12.08 3.94
N SER A 75 -9.83 -12.23 4.61
CA SER A 75 -9.96 -11.71 5.96
C SER A 75 -8.75 -12.26 6.69
N PHE A 76 -7.64 -11.53 6.67
CA PHE A 76 -6.39 -11.95 7.28
C PHE A 76 -6.74 -12.09 8.75
N SER A 77 -6.94 -13.34 9.15
CA SER A 77 -7.38 -13.70 10.48
C SER A 77 -6.25 -13.36 11.45
N GLY A 78 -6.57 -13.31 12.74
CA GLY A 78 -5.55 -13.19 13.79
C GLY A 78 -4.44 -14.23 13.64
N GLU A 79 -4.72 -15.38 13.02
CA GLU A 79 -3.78 -16.46 12.71
C GLU A 79 -2.55 -15.98 11.92
N LEU A 80 -2.71 -15.04 10.98
CA LEU A 80 -1.55 -14.49 10.24
C LEU A 80 -0.57 -13.79 11.20
N LEU A 81 -1.09 -13.01 12.14
CA LEU A 81 -0.25 -12.28 13.08
C LEU A 81 0.41 -13.25 14.07
N GLU A 82 -0.31 -14.29 14.50
CA GLU A 82 0.23 -15.35 15.35
C GLU A 82 1.37 -16.12 14.68
N ASP A 83 1.20 -16.54 13.42
CA ASP A 83 2.23 -17.21 12.62
C ASP A 83 3.51 -16.38 12.48
N LEU A 84 3.34 -15.06 12.38
CA LEU A 84 4.43 -14.09 12.27
C LEU A 84 4.98 -13.65 13.63
N LYS A 85 4.39 -14.12 14.73
CA LYS A 85 4.70 -13.71 16.11
C LYS A 85 4.58 -12.19 16.30
N ILE A 86 3.54 -11.61 15.72
CA ILE A 86 3.18 -10.20 15.85
C ILE A 86 2.04 -10.08 16.87
N GLN A 87 2.24 -9.28 17.92
CA GLN A 87 1.24 -9.08 18.97
C GLN A 87 0.67 -7.66 18.94
N PHE A 88 -0.65 -7.55 19.12
CA PHE A 88 -1.28 -6.27 19.41
C PHE A 88 -0.92 -5.82 20.82
N SER A 89 -0.45 -4.59 20.98
CA SER A 89 0.13 -4.09 22.24
C SER A 89 -0.53 -2.83 22.80
N GLY A 90 -1.56 -2.29 22.14
CA GLY A 90 -2.26 -1.12 22.67
C GLY A 90 -2.87 -0.20 21.62
N THR A 91 -3.58 0.81 22.11
CA THR A 91 -4.26 1.81 21.25
C THR A 91 -3.63 3.18 21.41
N LEU A 92 -3.44 3.88 20.29
CA LEU A 92 -3.03 5.28 20.23
C LEU A 92 -4.25 6.17 20.44
N ALA A 93 -4.28 6.90 21.54
CA ALA A 93 -5.31 7.89 21.81
C ALA A 93 -4.89 9.24 21.20
N LEU A 94 -5.76 9.85 20.41
CA LEU A 94 -5.50 11.19 19.85
C LEU A 94 -5.51 12.22 21.00
N LYS A 95 -4.53 13.12 21.02
CA LYS A 95 -4.49 14.20 22.01
C LYS A 95 -5.62 15.20 21.80
N GLY A 96 -6.10 15.81 22.88
CA GLY A 96 -7.16 16.82 22.83
C GLY A 96 -6.78 18.08 22.05
N ASP A 97 -5.49 18.41 21.95
CA ASP A 97 -4.98 19.55 21.18
C ASP A 97 -4.63 19.21 19.72
N ALA A 98 -4.74 17.95 19.31
CA ALA A 98 -4.35 17.50 17.98
C ALA A 98 -5.08 18.24 16.82
N PRO A 99 -6.41 18.52 16.89
CA PRO A 99 -7.07 19.30 15.84
C PRO A 99 -6.50 20.72 15.70
N GLY A 100 -6.24 21.40 16.82
CA GLY A 100 -5.63 22.73 16.83
C GLY A 100 -4.22 22.71 16.23
N ARG A 101 -3.42 21.70 16.56
CA ARG A 101 -2.10 21.47 15.95
C ARG A 101 -2.21 21.19 14.45
N GLY A 102 -3.21 20.44 14.01
CA GLY A 102 -3.50 20.21 12.60
C GLY A 102 -3.74 21.52 11.84
N ALA A 103 -4.63 22.37 12.36
CA ALA A 103 -4.94 23.68 11.78
C ALA A 103 -3.71 24.60 11.68
N LEU A 104 -2.81 24.58 12.67
CA LEU A 104 -1.56 25.36 12.61
C LEU A 104 -0.69 25.00 11.40
N THR A 105 -0.77 23.76 10.91
CA THR A 105 -0.01 23.31 9.74
C THR A 105 -0.60 23.76 8.40
N ASP A 106 -1.80 24.34 8.38
CA ASP A 106 -2.43 24.84 7.15
C ASP A 106 -1.60 25.93 6.48
N ASN A 107 -0.84 26.68 7.29
CA ASN A 107 0.06 27.73 6.82
C ASN A 107 1.30 27.18 6.08
N LEU A 108 1.65 25.91 6.25
CA LEU A 108 2.79 25.29 5.58
C LEU A 108 2.50 25.10 4.10
N GLY A 109 3.43 25.49 3.23
CA GLY A 109 3.28 25.32 1.78
C GLY A 109 2.08 26.04 1.17
N THR A 110 1.64 27.15 1.78
CA THR A 110 0.56 28.02 1.26
C THR A 110 0.91 28.67 -0.07
N ASP A 111 2.21 28.83 -0.34
CA ASP A 111 2.79 29.29 -1.61
C ASP A 111 2.90 28.18 -2.67
N LYS A 112 2.58 26.93 -2.32
CA LYS A 112 2.62 25.78 -3.23
C LYS A 112 1.22 25.46 -3.77
N LEU A 113 1.18 24.72 -4.88
CA LEU A 113 -0.07 24.30 -5.53
C LEU A 113 -1.02 23.57 -4.56
N TRP A 114 -0.47 22.64 -3.76
CA TRP A 114 -1.22 21.84 -2.80
C TRP A 114 -1.23 22.49 -1.42
N SER A 115 -1.84 23.67 -1.33
CA SER A 115 -2.17 24.31 -0.04
C SER A 115 -3.31 23.55 0.66
N ALA A 116 -3.57 23.86 1.94
CA ALA A 116 -4.69 23.27 2.68
C ALA A 116 -6.04 23.58 2.00
N THR A 117 -6.23 24.81 1.51
CA THR A 117 -7.43 25.22 0.77
C THR A 117 -7.57 24.48 -0.55
N THR A 118 -6.48 24.33 -1.33
CA THR A 118 -6.52 23.58 -2.59
C THR A 118 -6.85 22.12 -2.34
N LEU A 119 -6.27 21.50 -1.32
CA LEU A 119 -6.59 20.12 -0.95
C LEU A 119 -8.09 19.98 -0.63
N LEU A 120 -8.63 20.82 0.27
CA LEU A 120 -10.05 20.73 0.63
C LEU A 120 -10.97 20.92 -0.58
N ALA A 121 -10.68 21.89 -1.45
CA ALA A 121 -11.44 22.12 -2.68
C ALA A 121 -11.37 20.90 -3.61
N HIS A 122 -10.19 20.29 -3.77
CA HIS A 122 -10.01 19.10 -4.59
C HIS A 122 -10.77 17.90 -4.02
N LEU A 123 -10.73 17.65 -2.71
CA LEU A 123 -11.47 16.56 -2.08
C LEU A 123 -12.99 16.73 -2.23
N ARG A 124 -13.50 17.97 -2.12
CA ARG A 124 -14.91 18.28 -2.40
C ARG A 124 -15.28 18.00 -3.86
N PHE A 125 -14.42 18.36 -4.80
CA PHE A 125 -14.59 18.03 -6.21
C PHE A 125 -14.61 16.51 -6.44
N LEU A 126 -13.70 15.75 -5.82
CA LEU A 126 -13.69 14.28 -5.91
C LEU A 126 -14.96 13.67 -5.31
N GLU A 127 -15.47 14.22 -4.21
CA GLU A 127 -16.70 13.77 -3.56
C GLU A 127 -17.93 13.91 -4.47
N GLU A 128 -17.97 14.95 -5.31
CA GLU A 128 -19.10 15.22 -6.21
C GLU A 128 -19.03 14.43 -7.52
N LEU A 129 -17.83 14.04 -7.97
CA LEU A 129 -17.63 13.50 -9.32
C LEU A 129 -17.16 12.06 -9.37
N VAL A 130 -16.60 11.53 -8.28
CA VAL A 130 -15.97 10.21 -8.30
C VAL A 130 -16.80 9.21 -7.51
N PRO A 131 -17.24 8.09 -8.13
CA PRO A 131 -17.96 7.04 -7.43
C PRO A 131 -17.19 6.52 -6.22
N ARG A 132 -17.89 6.35 -5.10
CA ARG A 132 -17.27 5.86 -3.86
C ARG A 132 -16.84 4.40 -3.96
N CYS A 133 -17.44 3.59 -4.84
CA CYS A 133 -17.33 2.14 -4.88
C CYS A 133 -16.07 1.56 -5.56
N ASN A 134 -15.17 2.39 -6.10
CA ASN A 134 -14.03 1.91 -6.89
C ASN A 134 -12.69 2.15 -6.16
N VAL A 135 -11.84 1.13 -6.06
CA VAL A 135 -10.46 1.26 -5.55
C VAL A 135 -9.67 2.34 -6.28
N ALA A 136 -9.79 2.44 -7.60
CA ALA A 136 -9.11 3.49 -8.37
C ALA A 136 -9.52 4.91 -7.92
N ALA A 137 -10.76 5.07 -7.45
CA ALA A 137 -11.23 6.34 -6.89
C ALA A 137 -10.55 6.65 -5.56
N THR A 138 -10.41 5.66 -4.67
CA THR A 138 -9.70 5.79 -3.39
C THR A 138 -8.28 6.31 -3.57
N ARG A 139 -7.55 5.80 -4.57
CA ARG A 139 -6.19 6.30 -4.89
C ARG A 139 -6.13 7.80 -5.18
N LEU A 140 -7.18 8.39 -5.77
CA LEU A 140 -7.21 9.84 -6.04
C LEU A 140 -7.21 10.65 -4.73
N TRP A 141 -7.95 10.18 -3.73
CA TRP A 141 -7.98 10.80 -2.40
C TRP A 141 -6.65 10.66 -1.69
N ILE A 142 -6.09 9.44 -1.66
CA ILE A 142 -4.79 9.16 -1.05
C ILE A 142 -3.70 10.02 -1.69
N ASN A 143 -3.67 10.09 -3.03
CA ASN A 143 -2.71 10.91 -3.76
C ASN A 143 -2.83 12.39 -3.41
N ALA A 144 -4.05 12.93 -3.31
CA ALA A 144 -4.27 14.33 -2.93
C ALA A 144 -3.67 14.66 -1.55
N PHE A 145 -3.86 13.79 -0.56
CA PHE A 145 -3.21 13.92 0.75
C PHE A 145 -1.69 13.90 0.63
N PHE A 146 -1.11 12.96 -0.12
CA PHE A 146 0.34 12.93 -0.28
C PHE A 146 0.88 14.13 -1.07
N TYR A 147 0.16 14.66 -2.05
CA TYR A 147 0.58 15.88 -2.72
C TYR A 147 0.58 17.08 -1.76
N ARG A 148 -0.43 17.18 -0.88
CA ARG A 148 -0.42 18.16 0.22
C ARG A 148 0.77 17.96 1.14
N VAL A 149 1.00 16.73 1.62
CA VAL A 149 2.14 16.43 2.50
C VAL A 149 3.46 16.80 1.84
N SER A 150 3.62 16.58 0.53
CA SER A 150 4.83 16.97 -0.21
C SER A 150 5.11 18.48 -0.14
N ALA A 151 4.06 19.31 -0.08
CA ALA A 151 4.17 20.76 0.07
C ALA A 151 4.47 21.19 1.51
N MET A 152 4.26 20.32 2.50
CA MET A 152 4.55 20.55 3.92
C MET A 152 5.96 20.11 4.33
N ILE A 153 6.66 19.34 3.49
CA ILE A 153 8.02 18.87 3.77
C ILE A 153 9.01 20.05 3.72
N PRO A 154 9.97 20.16 4.67
CA PRO A 154 11.00 21.20 4.66
C PRO A 154 11.79 21.25 3.36
N GLU A 155 12.20 22.44 2.92
CA GLU A 155 12.81 22.66 1.59
C GLU A 155 14.11 21.89 1.34
N HIS A 156 14.87 21.61 2.40
CA HIS A 156 16.12 20.85 2.35
C HIS A 156 15.90 19.33 2.17
N LEU A 157 14.64 18.88 2.18
CA LEU A 157 14.22 17.50 1.96
C LEU A 157 13.31 17.42 0.73
N LYS A 158 13.15 16.21 0.20
CA LYS A 158 12.21 15.88 -0.86
C LYS A 158 11.46 14.61 -0.50
N MET A 159 10.19 14.57 -0.88
CA MET A 159 9.37 13.37 -0.76
C MET A 159 9.28 12.66 -2.11
N ALA A 160 9.39 11.33 -2.08
CA ALA A 160 9.06 10.44 -3.17
C ALA A 160 7.89 9.54 -2.76
N LEU A 161 6.94 9.34 -3.68
CA LEU A 161 5.82 8.42 -3.49
C LEU A 161 6.02 7.24 -4.46
N SER A 162 6.27 6.05 -3.92
CA SER A 162 6.35 4.81 -4.68
C SER A 162 5.05 4.03 -4.53
N ILE A 163 4.45 3.62 -5.63
CA ILE A 163 3.20 2.84 -5.65
C ILE A 163 3.53 1.35 -5.87
N GLU A 164 2.80 0.46 -5.21
CA GLU A 164 2.88 -1.01 -5.37
C GLU A 164 4.29 -1.57 -5.14
N GLN A 165 4.90 -1.21 -4.00
CA GLN A 165 6.24 -1.69 -3.67
C GLN A 165 6.20 -3.17 -3.28
N VAL A 166 6.91 -4.00 -4.05
CA VAL A 166 6.96 -5.46 -3.84
C VAL A 166 7.64 -5.83 -2.52
N VAL A 167 6.90 -6.48 -1.63
CA VAL A 167 7.48 -7.20 -0.49
C VAL A 167 8.01 -8.53 -1.04
N HIS A 168 9.29 -8.56 -1.41
CA HIS A 168 9.99 -9.79 -1.81
C HIS A 168 9.75 -10.91 -0.80
N LYS A 169 9.49 -12.10 -1.34
CA LYS A 169 9.27 -13.34 -0.61
C LYS A 169 10.43 -13.59 0.34
N SER A 170 10.16 -13.51 1.64
CA SER A 170 11.03 -14.16 2.62
C SER A 170 10.82 -15.68 2.53
N PRO A 171 11.74 -16.51 3.06
CA PRO A 171 11.54 -17.96 3.16
C PRO A 171 10.23 -18.33 3.88
N HIS A 172 9.65 -17.41 4.65
CA HIS A 172 8.45 -17.57 5.46
C HIS A 172 7.16 -17.09 4.77
N ARG A 173 7.02 -17.26 3.44
CA ARG A 173 5.75 -17.11 2.69
C ARG A 173 5.08 -15.73 2.64
N LEU A 174 5.65 -14.67 3.21
CA LEU A 174 5.12 -13.32 3.01
C LEU A 174 5.34 -12.86 1.56
N SER A 175 4.34 -13.09 0.71
CA SER A 175 4.21 -12.43 -0.59
C SER A 175 3.11 -11.39 -0.49
N GLY A 176 3.47 -10.12 -0.74
CA GLY A 176 2.53 -9.01 -0.68
C GLY A 176 3.13 -7.76 -1.34
N PHE A 177 2.36 -6.68 -1.33
CA PHE A 177 2.75 -5.40 -1.88
C PHE A 177 2.28 -4.31 -0.93
N ILE A 178 3.14 -3.34 -0.64
CA ILE A 178 2.68 -2.12 0.01
C ILE A 178 2.11 -1.21 -1.08
N ASP A 179 0.87 -0.76 -0.92
CA ASP A 179 0.17 0.05 -1.92
C ASP A 179 0.86 1.39 -2.15
N PHE A 180 1.25 2.09 -1.07
CA PHE A 180 2.06 3.29 -1.18
C PHE A 180 3.19 3.30 -0.16
N THR A 181 4.35 3.77 -0.61
CA THR A 181 5.51 4.05 0.23
C THR A 181 5.90 5.50 0.02
N ALA A 182 5.66 6.32 1.04
CA ALA A 182 6.06 7.72 1.04
C ALA A 182 7.39 7.86 1.78
N ALA A 183 8.45 8.22 1.05
CA ALA A 183 9.79 8.35 1.59
C ALA A 183 10.27 9.80 1.51
N VAL A 184 10.83 10.31 2.60
CA VAL A 184 11.49 11.63 2.66
C VAL A 184 12.99 11.44 2.79
N MET A 185 13.72 12.18 1.96
CA MET A 185 15.17 12.08 1.83
C MET A 185 15.79 13.40 1.39
N VAL A 186 17.11 13.50 1.46
CA VAL A 186 17.83 14.65 0.89
C VAL A 186 17.77 14.62 -0.65
N PRO A 187 17.74 15.79 -1.32
CA PRO A 187 17.58 15.87 -2.79
C PRO A 187 18.55 14.99 -3.59
N ALA A 188 19.80 14.87 -3.14
CA ALA A 188 20.83 14.07 -3.80
C ALA A 188 20.48 12.56 -3.89
N GLN A 189 19.58 12.07 -3.04
CA GLN A 189 19.17 10.65 -3.02
C GLN A 189 17.91 10.38 -3.85
N LEU A 190 17.17 11.43 -4.20
CA LEU A 190 15.87 11.32 -4.87
C LEU A 190 15.96 10.59 -6.21
N GLY A 191 16.93 10.95 -7.05
CA GLY A 191 17.09 10.33 -8.38
C GLY A 191 17.27 8.82 -8.29
N SER A 192 18.16 8.36 -7.42
CA SER A 192 18.38 6.93 -7.21
C SER A 192 17.15 6.20 -6.69
N PHE A 193 16.38 6.83 -5.80
CA PHE A 193 15.14 6.23 -5.27
C PHE A 193 14.06 6.13 -6.34
N LEU A 194 13.88 7.15 -7.18
CA LEU A 194 12.90 7.15 -8.27
C LEU A 194 13.23 6.08 -9.32
N GLU A 195 14.51 5.89 -9.63
CA GLU A 195 14.94 4.80 -10.52
C GLU A 195 14.76 3.42 -9.89
N ARG A 196 15.08 3.32 -8.58
CA ARG A 196 15.04 2.07 -7.82
C ARG A 196 14.57 2.34 -6.39
N PRO A 197 13.28 2.11 -6.08
CA PRO A 197 12.71 2.37 -4.76
C PRO A 197 13.19 1.31 -3.76
N VAL A 198 14.44 1.45 -3.33
CA VAL A 198 15.12 0.62 -2.34
C VAL A 198 15.33 1.48 -1.10
N LEU A 199 14.68 1.09 -0.02
CA LEU A 199 14.77 1.78 1.26
C LEU A 199 16.09 1.46 1.95
N ARG A 200 16.69 2.47 2.55
CA ARG A 200 17.91 2.40 3.37
C ARG A 200 17.53 2.44 4.86
N PRO A 201 18.42 1.98 5.76
CA PRO A 201 18.16 1.99 7.19
C PRO A 201 17.80 3.37 7.76
N ASN A 202 18.35 4.44 7.20
CA ASN A 202 18.15 5.81 7.68
C ASN A 202 17.05 6.58 6.92
N ASP A 203 16.39 5.97 5.93
CA ASP A 203 15.36 6.67 5.16
C ASP A 203 14.11 6.88 6.01
N SER A 204 13.57 8.10 6.02
CA SER A 204 12.28 8.39 6.63
C SER A 204 11.16 7.91 5.70
N VAL A 205 10.39 6.91 6.12
CA VAL A 205 9.41 6.20 5.29
C VAL A 205 8.11 5.87 6.02
N LEU A 206 6.98 6.24 5.43
CA LEU A 206 5.65 5.82 5.85
C LEU A 206 5.10 4.79 4.86
N PHE A 207 4.63 3.67 5.40
CA PHE A 207 3.95 2.64 4.62
C PHE A 207 2.44 2.84 4.64
N VAL A 208 1.78 2.68 3.50
CA VAL A 208 0.35 2.88 3.36
C VAL A 208 -0.25 1.64 2.71
N SER A 209 -1.23 1.05 3.38
CA SER A 209 -2.05 -0.02 2.85
C SER A 209 -3.43 0.54 2.51
N GLU A 210 -3.84 0.31 1.27
CA GLU A 210 -5.11 0.76 0.72
C GLU A 210 -6.18 -0.31 0.99
N ALA A 211 -7.30 0.09 1.58
CA ALA A 211 -8.48 -0.76 1.66
C ALA A 211 -9.07 -0.96 0.26
N LYS A 212 -9.11 -2.22 -0.18
CA LYS A 212 -9.54 -2.61 -1.54
C LYS A 212 -11.04 -2.74 -1.70
N ASP A 213 -11.81 -2.63 -0.62
CA ASP A 213 -13.27 -2.71 -0.67
C ASP A 213 -13.86 -1.75 0.37
N VAL A 214 -14.68 -0.84 -0.14
CA VAL A 214 -15.37 0.23 0.61
C VAL A 214 -16.46 -0.34 1.54
N SER A 215 -16.90 -1.57 1.30
CA SER A 215 -17.85 -2.29 2.15
C SER A 215 -17.19 -3.04 3.32
N ILE A 216 -15.85 -3.16 3.29
CA ILE A 216 -15.08 -3.86 4.31
C ILE A 216 -14.58 -2.85 5.35
N ASP A 217 -14.84 -3.14 6.62
CA ASP A 217 -14.29 -2.38 7.75
C ASP A 217 -12.76 -2.26 7.63
N LEU A 218 -12.25 -1.03 7.67
CA LEU A 218 -10.84 -0.70 7.57
C LEU A 218 -9.97 -1.51 8.55
N LYS A 219 -10.51 -1.85 9.73
CA LYS A 219 -9.82 -2.66 10.74
C LYS A 219 -9.47 -4.06 10.25
N LYS A 220 -10.24 -4.63 9.31
CA LYS A 220 -9.99 -5.96 8.72
C LYS A 220 -8.74 -5.98 7.83
N HIS A 221 -8.25 -4.82 7.39
CA HIS A 221 -7.02 -4.71 6.61
C HIS A 221 -5.75 -4.58 7.47
N ILE A 222 -5.89 -4.35 8.78
CA ILE A 222 -4.74 -4.15 9.68
C ILE A 222 -3.79 -5.36 9.72
N PRO A 223 -4.28 -6.62 9.86
CA PRO A 223 -3.37 -7.76 9.94
C PRO A 223 -2.45 -7.88 8.72
N GLN A 224 -2.99 -7.67 7.53
CA GLN A 224 -2.20 -7.64 6.30
C GLN A 224 -1.20 -6.49 6.29
N ALA A 225 -1.67 -5.27 6.57
CA ALA A 225 -0.83 -4.08 6.57
C ALA A 225 0.38 -4.23 7.50
N VAL A 226 0.15 -4.75 8.72
CA VAL A 226 1.20 -4.98 9.70
C VAL A 226 2.18 -6.07 9.24
N ALA A 227 1.69 -7.15 8.64
CA ALA A 227 2.54 -8.21 8.10
C ALA A 227 3.43 -7.72 6.94
N GLU A 228 2.89 -6.90 6.05
CA GLU A 228 3.64 -6.30 4.95
C GLU A 228 4.65 -5.27 5.46
N MET A 229 4.25 -4.43 6.42
CA MET A 229 5.13 -3.51 7.14
C MET A 229 6.31 -4.26 7.79
N LEU A 230 6.07 -5.43 8.40
CA LEU A 230 7.13 -6.27 8.97
C LEU A 230 8.12 -6.72 7.90
N GLY A 231 7.62 -7.17 6.74
CA GLY A 231 8.46 -7.56 5.61
C GLY A 231 9.34 -6.42 5.11
N CYS A 232 8.78 -5.22 5.00
CA CYS A 232 9.52 -4.01 4.61
C CYS A 232 10.51 -3.56 5.67
N ALA A 233 10.12 -3.53 6.94
CA ALA A 233 10.97 -3.14 8.07
C ALA A 233 12.20 -4.04 8.19
N ARG A 234 12.02 -5.36 8.13
CA ARG A 234 13.12 -6.34 8.16
C ARG A 234 14.09 -6.11 7.00
N ARG A 235 13.57 -5.89 5.78
CA ARG A 235 14.41 -5.63 4.60
C ARG A 235 15.20 -4.33 4.73
N ALA A 236 14.57 -3.29 5.24
CA ALA A 236 15.20 -1.98 5.43
C ALA A 236 16.12 -1.94 6.67
N GLY A 237 16.15 -2.99 7.49
CA GLY A 237 16.90 -3.00 8.76
C GLY A 237 16.35 -2.02 9.80
N LYS A 238 15.04 -1.77 9.79
CA LYS A 238 14.37 -0.81 10.67
C LYS A 238 13.71 -1.51 11.86
N LYS A 239 13.97 -1.00 13.07
CA LYS A 239 13.36 -1.51 14.31
C LYS A 239 11.95 -0.99 14.51
N ILE A 240 11.70 0.27 14.19
CA ILE A 240 10.40 0.91 14.30
C ILE A 240 10.00 1.40 12.91
N VAL A 241 8.76 1.14 12.53
CA VAL A 241 8.18 1.70 11.31
C VAL A 241 6.75 2.18 11.60
N LYS A 242 6.42 3.34 11.05
CA LYS A 242 5.06 3.88 11.06
C LYS A 242 4.35 3.53 9.75
N GLY A 243 3.04 3.38 9.83
CA GLY A 243 2.21 3.13 8.66
C GLY A 243 0.76 3.56 8.86
N VAL A 244 -0.02 3.38 7.80
CA VAL A 244 -1.43 3.76 7.76
C VAL A 244 -2.21 2.74 6.95
N VAL A 245 -3.44 2.48 7.40
CA VAL A 245 -4.46 1.79 6.62
C VAL A 245 -5.52 2.82 6.27
N THR A 246 -5.89 2.93 5.00
CA THR A 246 -6.86 3.94 4.56
C THR A 246 -7.67 3.52 3.35
N ASP A 247 -8.89 4.03 3.26
CA ASP A 247 -9.73 4.03 2.05
C ASP A 247 -9.79 5.45 1.40
N GLY A 248 -8.84 6.32 1.75
CA GLY A 248 -8.75 7.72 1.34
C GLY A 248 -9.60 8.69 2.17
N ARG A 249 -10.60 8.18 2.90
CA ARG A 249 -11.58 8.94 3.69
C ARG A 249 -11.35 8.77 5.18
N SER A 250 -11.20 7.52 5.57
CA SER A 250 -10.89 7.04 6.90
C SER A 250 -9.45 6.58 6.96
N TRP A 251 -8.83 6.83 8.10
CA TRP A 251 -7.41 6.58 8.33
C TRP A 251 -7.21 5.92 9.69
N ILE A 252 -6.50 4.78 9.70
CA ILE A 252 -6.01 4.14 10.92
C ILE A 252 -4.49 4.18 10.89
N PHE A 253 -3.91 4.80 11.90
CA PHE A 253 -2.47 4.98 12.04
C PHE A 253 -1.88 3.82 12.83
N LEU A 254 -0.76 3.27 12.37
CA LEU A 254 -0.10 2.08 12.91
C LEU A 254 1.37 2.36 13.26
N ILE A 255 1.82 1.82 14.38
CA ILE A 255 3.26 1.74 14.70
C ILE A 255 3.60 0.27 14.91
N LEU A 256 4.59 -0.22 14.17
CA LEU A 256 5.13 -1.57 14.30
C LEU A 256 6.54 -1.48 14.88
N THR A 257 6.78 -2.25 15.94
CA THR A 257 8.09 -2.36 16.61
C THR A 257 8.59 -3.79 16.52
N LEU A 258 9.75 -3.97 15.89
CA LEU A 258 10.44 -5.25 15.81
C LEU A 258 11.29 -5.46 17.07
N GLN A 259 11.22 -6.67 17.61
CA GLN A 259 12.04 -7.11 18.72
C GLN A 259 13.26 -7.90 18.22
N GLY A 260 14.31 -7.98 19.04
CA GLY A 260 15.56 -8.65 18.68
C GLY A 260 15.46 -10.19 18.57
N ASP A 261 14.39 -10.78 19.08
CA ASP A 261 14.10 -12.22 19.09
C ASP A 261 13.30 -12.68 17.85
N GLY A 262 13.09 -11.77 16.89
CA GLY A 262 12.31 -12.03 15.69
C GLY A 262 10.80 -11.85 15.86
N THR A 263 10.31 -11.50 17.06
CA THR A 263 8.91 -11.10 17.29
C THR A 263 8.68 -9.64 16.94
N ALA A 264 7.42 -9.22 16.90
CA ALA A 264 7.07 -7.81 16.76
C ALA A 264 5.81 -7.47 17.55
N THR A 265 5.65 -6.19 17.88
CA THR A 265 4.43 -5.65 18.47
C THR A 265 3.90 -4.50 17.63
N TYR A 266 2.59 -4.32 17.62
CA TYR A 266 1.99 -3.15 16.98
C TYR A 266 0.96 -2.46 17.85
N VAL A 267 0.80 -1.17 17.62
CA VAL A 267 -0.27 -0.33 18.20
C VAL A 267 -1.01 0.36 17.07
N ARG A 268 -2.27 0.73 17.30
CA ARG A 268 -3.10 1.40 16.30
C ARG A 268 -3.90 2.55 16.88
N SER A 269 -4.21 3.56 16.08
CA SER A 269 -5.20 4.58 16.45
C SER A 269 -6.63 4.07 16.33
N ALA A 270 -7.57 4.81 16.92
CA ALA A 270 -8.95 4.81 16.42
C ALA A 270 -9.00 5.31 14.98
N GLU A 271 -10.10 5.03 14.28
CA GLU A 271 -10.32 5.52 12.93
C GLU A 271 -10.55 7.04 12.95
N ILE A 272 -9.78 7.76 12.13
CA ILE A 272 -9.91 9.21 11.94
C ILE A 272 -10.58 9.44 10.58
N ASN A 273 -11.71 10.14 10.61
CA ASN A 273 -12.51 10.46 9.43
C ASN A 273 -12.21 11.89 8.97
N ASN A 274 -12.09 12.11 7.67
CA ASN A 274 -11.96 13.46 7.10
C ASN A 274 -13.30 14.17 6.86
N TYR A 275 -14.43 13.60 7.29
CA TYR A 275 -15.78 14.19 7.16
C TYR A 275 -16.20 14.95 8.42
N GLU A 276 -17.11 15.90 8.26
CA GLU A 276 -17.87 16.46 9.38
C GLU A 276 -18.83 15.39 9.94
N ARG A 277 -19.06 15.39 11.25
CA ARG A 277 -19.84 14.35 11.97
C ARG A 277 -21.27 14.11 11.43
N PHE A 278 -21.78 14.96 10.55
CA PHE A 278 -23.14 14.88 9.99
C PHE A 278 -23.22 15.26 8.51
N THR A 279 -22.10 15.39 7.80
CA THR A 279 -22.14 15.76 6.38
C THR A 279 -21.40 14.76 5.52
N THR A 280 -21.82 14.67 4.26
CA THR A 280 -21.14 13.89 3.23
C THR A 280 -19.99 14.66 2.61
N ARG A 281 -19.51 15.73 3.24
CA ARG A 281 -18.45 16.59 2.71
C ARG A 281 -17.19 16.50 3.58
N PRO A 282 -16.00 16.55 2.95
CA PRO A 282 -14.76 16.68 3.68
C PRO A 282 -14.77 17.95 4.55
N SER A 283 -14.31 17.80 5.79
CA SER A 283 -14.14 18.86 6.77
C SER A 283 -12.74 19.45 6.70
N GLN A 284 -12.60 20.76 6.90
CA GLN A 284 -11.28 21.38 6.99
C GLN A 284 -10.48 20.76 8.14
N GLU A 285 -11.09 20.65 9.33
CA GLU A 285 -10.44 20.11 10.53
C GLU A 285 -9.88 18.70 10.31
N GLY A 286 -10.67 17.78 9.76
CA GLY A 286 -10.23 16.40 9.53
C GLY A 286 -9.14 16.32 8.47
N VAL A 287 -9.28 17.09 7.38
CA VAL A 287 -8.27 17.17 6.30
C VAL A 287 -6.94 17.73 6.82
N SER A 288 -6.98 18.80 7.60
CA SER A 288 -5.79 19.41 8.22
C SER A 288 -5.14 18.45 9.22
N LEU A 289 -5.94 17.80 10.07
CA LEU A 289 -5.45 16.84 11.05
C LEU A 289 -4.73 15.66 10.38
N ILE A 290 -5.35 15.01 9.39
CA ILE A 290 -4.76 13.87 8.69
C ILE A 290 -3.47 14.29 7.97
N SER A 291 -3.49 15.43 7.27
CA SER A 291 -2.30 15.95 6.57
C SER A 291 -1.14 16.21 7.55
N ALA A 292 -1.44 16.78 8.72
CA ALA A 292 -0.46 17.07 9.75
C ALA A 292 0.15 15.80 10.35
N ILE A 293 -0.68 14.79 10.66
CA ILE A 293 -0.18 13.50 11.17
C ILE A 293 0.68 12.82 10.12
N LEU A 294 0.23 12.75 8.86
CA LEU A 294 1.00 12.14 7.77
C LEU A 294 2.36 12.83 7.58
N ALA A 295 2.39 14.17 7.53
CA ALA A 295 3.63 14.92 7.40
C ALA A 295 4.60 14.65 8.56
N HIS A 296 4.10 14.68 9.80
CA HIS A 296 4.91 14.39 10.99
C HIS A 296 5.41 12.94 10.97
N TRP A 297 4.53 11.99 10.70
CA TRP A 297 4.86 10.57 10.75
C TRP A 297 5.82 10.13 9.65
N ILE A 298 5.76 10.73 8.45
CA ILE A 298 6.76 10.47 7.42
C ILE A 298 8.14 10.92 7.89
N LEU A 299 8.26 12.13 8.46
CA LEU A 299 9.54 12.67 8.93
C LEU A 299 10.14 11.84 10.07
N HIS A 300 9.31 11.41 11.02
CA HIS A 300 9.71 10.71 12.25
C HIS A 300 9.36 9.21 12.21
N SER A 301 9.42 8.59 11.04
CA SER A 301 8.78 7.29 10.83
C SER A 301 9.51 6.09 11.44
N HIS A 302 10.78 6.27 11.77
CA HIS A 302 11.66 5.24 12.32
C HIS A 302 12.18 5.58 13.72
N GLU A 303 11.76 6.73 14.24
CA GLU A 303 12.11 7.19 15.57
C GLU A 303 11.25 6.50 16.63
N ALA A 304 11.76 6.42 17.85
CA ALA A 304 10.96 6.01 18.99
C ALA A 304 9.77 6.96 19.19
N PHE A 305 8.66 6.43 19.70
CA PHE A 305 7.49 7.25 20.00
C PHE A 305 7.85 8.34 21.01
N ASN A 306 7.61 9.60 20.64
CA ASN A 306 7.86 10.75 21.50
C ASN A 306 6.54 11.43 21.82
N GLU A 307 6.04 11.17 23.03
CA GLU A 307 4.76 11.70 23.49
C GLU A 307 4.74 13.23 23.52
N SER A 308 5.85 13.94 23.66
CA SER A 308 5.82 15.41 23.66
C SER A 308 5.49 16.00 22.28
N THR A 309 5.98 15.36 21.22
CA THR A 309 5.88 15.88 19.85
C THR A 309 4.84 15.17 19.00
N ASP A 310 4.45 13.94 19.31
CA ASP A 310 3.49 13.19 18.50
C ASP A 310 2.05 13.71 18.71
N PHE A 311 1.15 13.39 17.79
CA PHE A 311 -0.28 13.74 17.82
C PHE A 311 -1.09 12.80 18.73
N PHE A 312 -0.50 11.66 19.08
CA PHE A 312 -1.10 10.66 19.96
C PHE A 312 -0.44 10.70 21.34
N LEU A 313 -1.17 10.20 22.34
CA LEU A 313 -0.62 9.82 23.65
C LEU A 313 0.14 8.51 23.54
N ALA A 314 0.99 8.23 24.53
CA ALA A 314 1.64 6.94 24.63
C ALA A 314 0.60 5.79 24.58
N PRO A 315 0.92 4.65 23.96
CA PRO A 315 -0.02 3.54 23.88
C PRO A 315 -0.44 3.09 25.28
N ILE A 316 -1.76 2.89 25.44
CA ILE A 316 -2.37 2.27 26.62
C ILE A 316 -2.58 0.79 26.35
#